data_AF-A0A356T376-F1
#
_entry.id   AF-A0A356T376-F1
#
_cell.length_a   1.000
_cell.length_b   1.000
_cell.length_c   1.000
_cell.angle_alpha   90.00
_cell.angle_beta   90.00
_cell.angle_gamma   90.00
#
_symmetry.space_group_name_H-M   'P 1'
#
loop_
_entity.id
_entity.type
_entity.pdbx_description
1 polymer ?
#
loop_
_entity_poly.entity_id
_entity_poly.type
_entity_poly.pdbx_seq_one_letter_code
_entity_poly.pdbx_strand_id
1 'polypeptide(L)' 'EGRVIGLQSRAAVRGADLIVPIETLREVAAELAAHGRVRSGFLGVSVRPIGLPDAARRQLSRRRGALVMGVAPGGPAES' A
#
# COMPACT_ATOMS: atom_id res chain seq x y z
N GLU A 1 -0.10 25.65 -18.58
CA GLU A 1 -1.17 24.65 -18.75
C GLU A 1 -1.62 24.16 -17.37
N GLY A 2 -2.88 24.35 -17.00
CA GLY A 2 -3.39 23.96 -15.67
C GLY A 2 -3.76 22.47 -15.63
N ARG A 3 -2.78 21.60 -15.36
CA ARG A 3 -3.02 20.14 -15.24
C ARG A 3 -3.04 19.70 -13.78
N VAL A 4 -4.02 18.89 -13.42
CA VAL A 4 -4.08 18.22 -12.10
C VAL A 4 -3.01 17.12 -12.05
N ILE A 5 -2.11 17.22 -11.07
CA ILE A 5 -1.04 16.24 -10.82
C ILE A 5 -1.36 15.32 -9.62
N GLY A 6 -2.32 15.69 -8.78
CA GLY A 6 -2.72 14.91 -7.62
C GLY A 6 -3.61 15.69 -6.65
N LEU A 7 -3.92 15.04 -5.52
CA LEU A 7 -4.72 15.59 -4.43
C LEU A 7 -3.90 15.62 -3.14
N GLN A 8 -3.88 16.77 -2.48
CA GLN A 8 -3.22 16.91 -1.19
C GLN A 8 -4.06 16.30 -0.07
N SER A 9 -3.43 15.54 0.81
CA SER A 9 -4.06 14.91 1.95
C SER A 9 -3.15 14.93 3.17
N ARG A 10 -3.75 15.28 4.32
CA ARG A 10 -3.15 15.18 5.67
C ARG A 10 -3.71 14.01 6.47
N ALA A 11 -4.70 13.30 5.93
CA ALA A 11 -5.42 12.25 6.65
C ALA A 11 -4.67 10.91 6.64
N ALA A 12 -3.84 10.66 5.62
CA ALA A 12 -3.20 9.35 5.42
C ALA A 12 -2.10 9.06 6.43
N VAL A 13 -1.31 10.08 6.80
CA VAL A 13 -0.22 9.96 7.78
C VAL A 13 -0.26 11.18 8.68
N ARG A 14 -0.44 10.94 9.99
CA ARG A 14 -0.52 12.01 10.99
C ARG A 14 0.76 12.86 10.93
N GLY A 15 0.60 14.16 10.71
CA GLY A 15 1.70 15.12 10.68
C GLY A 15 2.45 15.21 9.36
N ALA A 16 1.99 14.54 8.28
CA ALA A 16 2.62 14.62 6.97
C ALA A 16 1.68 15.24 5.93
N ASP A 17 2.28 16.06 5.06
CA ASP A 17 1.66 16.52 3.81
C ASP A 17 1.99 15.54 2.70
N LEU A 18 0.98 14.81 2.22
CA LEU A 18 1.14 13.83 1.16
C LEU A 18 0.30 14.24 -0.05
N ILE A 19 0.81 13.93 -1.25
CA ILE A 19 0.07 14.05 -2.50
C ILE A 19 -0.28 12.64 -2.94
N VAL A 20 -1.58 12.39 -3.12
CA VAL A 20 -2.07 11.21 -3.82
C VAL A 20 -1.97 11.50 -5.32
N PRO A 21 -1.18 10.73 -6.10
CA PRO A 21 -1.01 10.96 -7.54
C PRO A 21 -2.34 10.84 -8.30
N ILE A 22 -2.46 11.56 -9.43
CA ILE A 22 -3.68 11.56 -10.24
C ILE A 22 -4.02 10.19 -10.82
N GLU A 23 -3.02 9.33 -11.04
CA GLU A 23 -3.19 7.94 -11.48
C GLU A 23 -3.98 7.13 -10.45
N THR A 24 -3.58 7.20 -9.18
CA THR A 24 -4.29 6.55 -8.06
C THR A 24 -5.70 7.10 -7.89
N LEU A 25 -5.88 8.42 -8.04
CA LEU A 25 -7.21 9.04 -7.94
C LEU A 25 -8.16 8.56 -9.03
N ARG A 26 -7.66 8.36 -10.26
CA ARG A 26 -8.48 7.85 -11.37
C ARG A 26 -8.95 6.42 -11.11
N GLU A 27 -8.07 5.55 -10.62
CA GLU A 27 -8.43 4.17 -10.26
C GLU A 27 -9.49 4.14 -9.16
N VAL A 28 -9.29 4.93 -8.09
CA VAL A 28 -10.25 5.05 -6.99
C VAL A 28 -11.59 5.60 -7.46
N ALA A 29 -11.58 6.65 -8.29
CA ALA A 29 -12.80 7.24 -8.83
C ALA A 29 -13.58 6.26 -9.72
N ALA A 30 -12.88 5.46 -10.53
CA ALA A 30 -13.49 4.43 -11.36
C ALA A 30 -14.16 3.34 -10.50
N GLU A 31 -13.48 2.83 -9.47
CA GLU A 31 -14.04 1.82 -8.55
C GLU A 31 -15.26 2.37 -7.79
N LEU A 32 -15.19 3.61 -7.30
CA LEU A 32 -16.31 4.26 -6.63
C LEU A 32 -17.51 4.44 -7.58
N ALA A 33 -17.27 4.87 -8.81
CA ALA A 33 -18.33 5.04 -9.81
C ALA A 33 -18.99 3.70 -10.18
N ALA A 34 -18.19 2.64 -10.32
CA ALA A 34 -18.69 1.33 -10.73
C ALA A 34 -19.39 0.55 -9.59
N HIS A 35 -18.97 0.76 -8.34
CA HIS A 35 -19.36 -0.14 -7.24
C HIS A 35 -19.85 0.57 -5.97
N GLY A 36 -19.83 1.91 -5.95
CA GLY A 36 -20.20 2.72 -4.78
C GLY A 36 -19.21 2.65 -3.61
N ARG A 37 -18.12 1.88 -3.73
CA ARG A 37 -17.08 1.70 -2.70
C ARG A 37 -15.78 1.21 -3.33
N VAL A 38 -14.65 1.58 -2.75
CA VAL A 38 -13.36 0.97 -3.08
C VAL A 38 -13.26 -0.37 -2.38
N ARG A 39 -12.99 -1.44 -3.15
CA ARG A 39 -12.73 -2.77 -2.57
C ARG A 39 -11.25 -2.85 -2.15
N SER A 40 -10.99 -2.83 -0.86
CA SER A 40 -9.65 -3.13 -0.35
C SER A 40 -9.44 -4.64 -0.33
N GLY A 41 -8.32 -5.11 -0.91
CA GLY A 41 -7.92 -6.51 -0.82
C GLY A 41 -7.43 -6.86 0.59
N PHE A 42 -7.92 -7.97 1.14
CA PHE A 42 -7.43 -8.50 2.41
C PHE A 42 -6.56 -9.73 2.15
N LEU A 43 -5.26 -9.62 2.43
CA LEU A 43 -4.32 -10.73 2.22
C LEU A 43 -4.26 -11.71 3.41
N GLY A 44 -4.67 -11.29 4.61
CA GLY A 44 -4.62 -12.15 5.79
C GLY A 44 -3.23 -12.32 6.41
N VAL A 45 -2.29 -11.41 6.16
CA VAL A 45 -0.95 -11.41 6.79
C VAL A 45 -0.73 -10.16 7.63
N SER A 46 -0.15 -10.34 8.81
CA SER A 46 0.40 -9.25 9.60
C SER A 46 1.88 -9.10 9.29
N VAL A 47 2.33 -7.90 8.94
CA VAL A 47 3.71 -7.65 8.53
C VAL A 47 4.29 -6.43 9.23
N ARG A 48 5.60 -6.47 9.48
CA ARG A 48 6.38 -5.32 9.95
C ARG A 48 7.47 -4.97 8.94
N PRO A 49 7.59 -3.70 8.51
CA PRO A 49 8.67 -3.31 7.62
C PRO A 49 10.02 -3.46 8.34
N ILE A 50 11.00 -4.09 7.68
CA ILE A 50 12.34 -4.26 8.21
C ILE A 50 13.41 -3.88 7.17
N GLY A 51 14.57 -3.43 7.66
CA GLY A 51 15.78 -3.41 6.85
C GLY A 51 16.28 -4.83 6.63
N LEU A 52 16.70 -5.15 5.41
CA LEU A 52 17.25 -6.47 5.11
C LEU A 52 18.72 -6.54 5.57
N PRO A 53 19.20 -7.68 6.12
CA PRO A 53 20.62 -7.90 6.36
C PRO A 53 21.44 -7.86 5.06
N ASP A 54 22.72 -7.49 5.13
CA ASP A 54 23.53 -7.25 3.93
C ASP A 54 23.65 -8.46 2.99
N ALA A 55 23.67 -9.68 3.53
CA ALA A 55 23.65 -10.89 2.72
C ALA A 55 22.37 -10.99 1.87
N ALA A 56 21.20 -10.75 2.49
CA ALA A 56 19.91 -10.76 1.80
C ALA A 56 19.78 -9.57 0.82
N ARG A 57 20.33 -8.40 1.17
CA ARG A 57 20.32 -7.21 0.31
C ARG A 57 21.03 -7.46 -1.02
N ARG A 58 22.18 -8.14 -0.99
CA ARG A 58 22.95 -8.47 -2.19
C ARG A 58 22.24 -9.48 -3.08
N GLN A 59 21.63 -10.51 -2.47
CA GLN A 59 20.91 -11.54 -3.24
C GLN A 59 19.61 -11.01 -3.84
N LEU A 60 18.84 -10.22 -3.09
CA LEU A 60 17.51 -9.76 -3.51
C LEU A 60 17.52 -8.42 -4.24
N SER A 61 18.68 -7.77 -4.36
CA SER A 61 18.83 -6.40 -4.89
C SER A 61 17.83 -5.40 -4.26
N ARG A 62 17.51 -5.60 -2.98
CA ARG A 62 16.52 -4.83 -2.22
C ARG A 62 17.06 -4.44 -0.85
N ARG A 63 16.74 -3.22 -0.39
CA ARG A 63 17.20 -2.69 0.91
C ARG A 63 16.21 -2.92 2.06
N ARG A 64 14.93 -3.08 1.75
CA ARG A 64 13.85 -3.22 2.72
C ARG A 64 13.02 -4.45 2.37
N GLY A 65 12.42 -5.05 3.39
CA GLY A 65 11.48 -6.15 3.26
C GLY A 65 10.35 -6.02 4.27
N ALA A 66 9.46 -7.00 4.26
CA ALA A 66 8.38 -7.14 5.23
C ALA A 66 8.61 -8.43 6.00
N LEU A 67 8.74 -8.34 7.32
CA LEU A 67 8.77 -9.50 8.20
C LEU A 67 7.32 -9.93 8.47
N VAL A 68 6.98 -11.16 8.09
CA VAL A 68 5.66 -11.74 8.44
C VAL A 68 5.66 -12.04 9.93
N MET A 69 4.73 -11.42 10.65
CA MET A 69 4.56 -11.57 12.09
C MET A 69 3.52 -12.65 12.43
N GLY A 70 2.65 -12.98 11.48
CA GLY A 70 1.61 -13.99 11.63
C GLY A 70 0.62 -13.96 10.48
N VAL A 71 -0.10 -15.06 10.32
CA VAL A 71 -1.17 -15.25 9.35
C VAL A 71 -2.50 -15.29 10.10
N ALA A 72 -3.52 -14.63 9.55
CA ALA A 72 -4.86 -14.61 10.11
C ALA A 72 -5.50 -16.01 9.97
N PRO A 73 -6.01 -16.63 11.05
CA PRO A 73 -6.71 -17.91 10.98
C PRO A 73 -7.93 -17.84 10.05
N GLY A 74 -8.06 -18.83 9.17
CA GLY A 74 -9.09 -18.89 8.12
C GLY A 74 -8.95 -17.80 7.04
N GLY A 75 -7.84 -17.07 7.01
CA GLY A 75 -7.59 -15.98 6.07
C GLY A 75 -6.99 -16.43 4.74
N PRO A 76 -6.99 -15.57 3.71
CA PRO A 76 -6.54 -15.94 2.35
C PRO A 76 -5.07 -16.38 2.22
N ALA A 77 -4.23 -16.11 3.22
CA ALA A 77 -2.84 -16.55 3.26
C ALA A 77 -2.63 -17.90 3.96
N GLU A 78 -3.64 -18.45 4.62
CA GLU A 78 -3.60 -19.81 5.19
C GLU A 78 -4.12 -20.87 4.20
N SER A 79 -5.03 -20.46 3.30
CA SER A 79 -5.73 -21.32 2.33
C SER A 79 -4.93 -21.61 1.07
#